data_AF-A0A7T4QQG5-F1
#
_entry.id   AF-A0A7T4QQG5-F1
#
_cell.length_a   1.000
_cell.length_b   1.000
_cell.length_c   1.000
_cell.angle_alpha   90.00
_cell.angle_beta   90.00
_cell.angle_gamma   90.00
#
_symmetry.space_group_name_H-M   'P 1'
#
loop_
_entity.id
_entity.type
_entity.pdbx_description
1 polymer ?
#
loop_
_entity_poly.entity_id
_entity_poly.type
_entity_poly.pdbx_seq_one_letter_code
_entity_poly.pdbx_strand_id
1 'polypeptide(L)'
;MNRLIDIITINSLAEIPDLETIRAIPRERKLMLIFGESVQNERETIGHDLKKELQGFQVGIHISEPKINIAKLITDKDIEDHQDFFEQCAKDYRTLGEELILKLVGKLKVKLNRDFPLGTFDEYKWDERQIGKLDDWRYDIHGIHCGFENSKTGQIIEVSLNVPNEFGGLDPYFFSQFIKTTVKYRPLPIDIFENFADGSRIIDKMLLLGKFEKISLNMDNCCAIVVTDR
;
A
#
# COMPACT_ATOMS: atom_id res chain seq x y z
N MET A 1 6.28 10.67 6.10
CA MET A 1 6.40 11.18 7.48
C MET A 1 6.10 10.02 8.41
N ASN A 2 6.90 9.81 9.46
CA ASN A 2 6.62 8.76 10.44
C ASN A 2 5.64 9.30 11.49
N ARG A 3 4.67 8.49 11.91
CA ARG A 3 3.75 8.87 12.99
C ARG A 3 4.52 9.01 14.32
N LEU A 4 4.10 9.95 15.16
CA LEU A 4 4.51 9.97 16.57
C LEU A 4 3.86 8.79 17.30
N ILE A 5 4.59 8.16 18.21
CA ILE A 5 4.11 6.99 18.95
C ILE A 5 3.87 7.36 20.40
N ASP A 6 2.62 7.18 20.84
CA ASP A 6 2.22 7.27 22.24
C ASP A 6 2.24 5.89 22.85
N ILE A 7 2.98 5.74 23.94
CA ILE A 7 3.17 4.44 24.60
C ILE A 7 2.45 4.47 25.94
N ILE A 8 1.60 3.48 26.16
CA ILE A 8 0.95 3.24 27.45
C ILE A 8 1.29 1.82 27.89
N THR A 9 1.90 1.69 29.07
CA THR A 9 2.10 0.40 29.71
C THR A 9 0.85 0.05 30.53
N ILE A 10 0.30 -1.12 30.28
CA ILE A 10 -0.93 -1.66 30.88
C ILE A 10 -0.52 -2.76 31.86
N ASN A 11 -0.52 -2.45 33.14
CA ASN A 11 -0.30 -3.39 34.25
C ASN A 11 -1.63 -3.88 34.85
N SER A 12 -2.73 -3.16 34.58
CA SER A 12 -4.10 -3.49 34.96
C SER A 12 -5.07 -3.15 33.83
N LEU A 13 -6.15 -3.91 33.68
CA LEU A 13 -7.15 -3.68 32.63
C LEU A 13 -7.85 -2.30 32.74
N ALA A 14 -7.87 -1.71 33.94
CA ALA A 14 -8.43 -0.37 34.15
C ALA A 14 -7.58 0.76 33.53
N GLU A 15 -6.34 0.50 33.15
CA GLU A 15 -5.43 1.47 32.53
C GLU A 15 -5.63 1.56 31.01
N ILE A 16 -6.45 0.68 30.43
CA ILE A 16 -6.77 0.70 29.01
C ILE A 16 -7.63 1.95 28.75
N PRO A 17 -7.21 2.85 27.84
CA PRO A 17 -8.00 4.01 27.51
C PRO A 17 -9.38 3.62 26.98
N ASP A 18 -10.40 4.38 27.36
CA ASP A 18 -11.73 4.19 26.80
C ASP A 18 -11.77 4.49 25.29
N LEU A 19 -12.85 4.03 24.63
CA LEU A 19 -12.99 4.18 23.19
C LEU A 19 -13.01 5.64 22.74
N GLU A 20 -13.59 6.54 23.52
CA GLU A 20 -13.65 7.97 23.19
C GLU A 20 -12.25 8.60 23.20
N THR A 21 -11.43 8.24 24.19
CA THR A 21 -10.03 8.66 24.28
C THR A 21 -9.23 8.16 23.08
N ILE A 22 -9.39 6.89 22.70
CA ILE A 22 -8.72 6.34 21.52
C ILE A 22 -9.21 7.01 20.23
N ARG A 23 -10.53 7.27 20.12
CA ARG A 23 -11.12 7.95 18.96
C ARG A 23 -10.63 9.38 18.81
N ALA A 24 -10.30 10.06 19.91
CA ALA A 24 -9.78 11.43 19.89
C ALA A 24 -8.34 11.54 19.37
N ILE A 25 -7.59 10.42 19.28
CA ILE A 25 -6.19 10.45 18.84
C ILE A 25 -6.08 10.95 17.39
N PRO A 26 -5.22 11.95 17.11
CA PRO A 26 -5.05 12.50 15.77
C PRO A 26 -4.34 11.50 14.84
N ARG A 27 -4.52 11.60 13.51
CA ARG A 27 -3.98 10.62 12.54
C ARG A 27 -2.45 10.56 12.55
N GLU A 28 -1.81 11.66 12.86
CA GLU A 28 -0.35 11.82 12.93
C GLU A 28 0.24 11.03 14.11
N ARG A 29 -0.60 10.55 15.03
CA ARG A 29 -0.21 9.76 16.19
C ARG A 29 -0.67 8.30 16.06
N LYS A 30 0.09 7.44 16.72
CA LYS A 30 -0.17 6.01 16.86
C LYS A 30 -0.11 5.67 18.34
N LEU A 31 -1.13 5.00 18.85
CA LEU A 31 -1.15 4.50 20.21
C LEU A 31 -0.57 3.08 20.24
N MET A 32 0.35 2.83 21.15
CA MET A 32 0.93 1.53 21.43
C MET A 32 0.64 1.17 22.88
N LEU A 33 -0.22 0.16 23.06
CA LEU A 33 -0.50 -0.44 24.36
C LEU A 33 0.48 -1.59 24.59
N ILE A 34 1.29 -1.52 25.63
CA ILE A 34 2.22 -2.60 26.03
C ILE A 34 1.68 -3.25 27.30
N PHE A 35 1.33 -4.53 27.22
CA PHE A 35 0.75 -5.28 28.32
C PHE A 35 1.86 -5.87 29.20
N GLY A 36 1.79 -5.57 30.50
CA GLY A 36 2.65 -6.16 31.52
C GLY A 36 2.33 -7.62 31.78
N GLU A 37 3.23 -8.32 32.47
CA GLU A 37 3.15 -9.78 32.68
C GLU A 37 1.84 -10.25 33.31
N SER A 38 1.25 -9.44 34.19
CA SER A 38 -0.01 -9.72 34.89
C SER A 38 -1.24 -9.77 33.97
N VAL A 39 -1.20 -9.07 32.84
CA VAL A 39 -2.37 -8.86 31.96
C VAL A 39 -2.09 -9.17 30.49
N GLN A 40 -0.88 -9.61 30.15
CA GLN A 40 -0.50 -9.93 28.76
C GLN A 40 -1.39 -11.02 28.12
N ASN A 41 -1.94 -11.93 28.93
CA ASN A 41 -2.84 -12.98 28.43
C ASN A 41 -4.18 -12.43 27.92
N GLU A 42 -4.56 -11.21 28.32
CA GLU A 42 -5.81 -10.55 27.88
C GLU A 42 -5.64 -9.80 26.56
N ARG A 43 -4.40 -9.61 26.09
CA ARG A 43 -4.05 -8.82 24.89
C ARG A 43 -4.88 -9.21 23.67
N GLU A 44 -5.05 -10.50 23.41
CA GLU A 44 -5.74 -10.96 22.21
C GLU A 44 -7.23 -10.66 22.26
N THR A 45 -7.89 -10.98 23.38
CA THR A 45 -9.31 -10.67 23.61
C THR A 45 -9.56 -9.17 23.45
N ILE A 46 -8.78 -8.34 24.14
CA ILE A 46 -8.91 -6.87 24.09
C ILE A 46 -8.65 -6.35 22.69
N GLY A 47 -7.60 -6.85 22.02
CA GLY A 47 -7.29 -6.44 20.66
C GLY A 47 -8.40 -6.77 19.67
N HIS A 48 -9.04 -7.93 19.81
CA HIS A 48 -10.17 -8.32 18.98
C HIS A 48 -11.40 -7.45 19.23
N ASP A 49 -11.68 -7.08 20.48
CA ASP A 49 -12.79 -6.20 20.81
C ASP A 49 -12.55 -4.78 20.30
N LEU A 50 -11.35 -4.24 20.51
CA LEU A 50 -10.95 -2.96 19.91
C LEU A 50 -11.08 -2.95 18.39
N LYS A 51 -10.74 -4.05 17.71
CA LYS A 51 -10.89 -4.17 16.26
C LYS A 51 -12.35 -4.13 15.79
N LYS A 52 -13.29 -4.65 16.59
CA LYS A 52 -14.73 -4.58 16.29
C LYS A 52 -15.27 -3.17 16.51
N GLU A 53 -14.87 -2.52 17.60
CA GLU A 53 -15.41 -1.24 18.02
C GLU A 53 -14.82 -0.05 17.25
N LEU A 54 -13.52 -0.08 16.94
CA LEU A 54 -12.78 1.04 16.33
C LEU A 54 -12.82 0.99 14.80
N GLN A 55 -14.02 1.13 14.22
CA GLN A 55 -14.16 1.33 12.77
C GLN A 55 -13.37 2.57 12.31
N GLY A 56 -12.64 2.44 11.20
CA GLY A 56 -11.75 3.50 10.70
C GLY A 56 -10.36 3.55 11.37
N PHE A 57 -10.03 2.57 12.20
CA PHE A 57 -8.71 2.39 12.77
C PHE A 57 -8.08 1.09 12.29
N GLN A 58 -6.76 1.08 12.19
CA GLN A 58 -5.97 -0.14 12.16
C GLN A 58 -5.65 -0.53 13.60
N VAL A 59 -6.07 -1.72 14.00
CA VAL A 59 -5.73 -2.36 15.28
C VAL A 59 -4.84 -3.57 15.00
N GLY A 60 -3.55 -3.41 15.24
CA GLY A 60 -2.52 -4.44 15.03
C GLY A 60 -2.16 -5.12 16.34
N ILE A 61 -2.65 -6.35 16.53
CA ILE A 61 -2.25 -7.23 17.63
C ILE A 61 -0.94 -7.89 17.25
N HIS A 62 0.12 -7.64 18.01
CA HIS A 62 1.43 -8.22 17.70
C HIS A 62 1.43 -9.71 18.06
N ILE A 63 2.10 -10.55 17.27
CA ILE A 63 2.06 -12.01 17.48
C ILE A 63 2.91 -12.40 18.69
N SER A 64 4.17 -11.95 18.75
CA SER A 64 5.13 -12.36 19.78
C SER A 64 5.21 -11.40 20.98
N GLU A 65 5.41 -10.11 20.74
CA GLU A 65 5.46 -9.10 21.81
C GLU A 65 4.08 -8.80 22.41
N PRO A 66 3.98 -8.50 23.72
CA PRO A 66 2.72 -8.23 24.40
C PRO A 66 2.19 -6.82 24.10
N LYS A 67 2.01 -6.46 22.82
CA LYS A 67 1.60 -5.11 22.41
C LYS A 67 0.48 -5.08 21.39
N ILE A 68 -0.30 -4.00 21.45
CA ILE A 68 -1.33 -3.65 20.48
C ILE A 68 -1.01 -2.26 19.93
N ASN A 69 -1.07 -2.14 18.61
CA ASN A 69 -0.86 -0.90 17.89
C ASN A 69 -2.20 -0.39 17.35
N ILE A 70 -2.52 0.88 17.59
CA ILE A 70 -3.77 1.50 17.17
C ILE A 70 -3.47 2.78 16.41
N ALA A 71 -3.97 2.86 15.18
CA ALA A 71 -3.70 3.97 14.27
C ALA A 71 -4.99 4.38 13.57
N LYS A 72 -5.37 5.67 13.66
CA LYS A 72 -6.50 6.21 12.89
C LYS A 72 -6.15 6.24 11.40
N LEU A 73 -7.04 5.75 10.55
CA LEU A 73 -6.84 5.69 9.09
C LEU A 73 -7.44 6.92 8.39
N ILE A 74 -7.06 7.12 7.14
CA ILE A 74 -7.69 8.09 6.24
C ILE A 74 -9.21 7.85 6.14
N THR A 75 -10.01 8.91 6.17
CA THR A 75 -11.47 8.78 6.13
C THR A 75 -12.01 8.77 4.70
N ASP A 76 -13.24 8.31 4.51
CA ASP A 76 -13.93 8.40 3.22
C ASP A 76 -14.04 9.84 2.74
N LYS A 77 -14.32 10.77 3.66
CA LYS A 77 -14.40 12.20 3.35
C LYS A 77 -13.05 12.74 2.87
N ASP A 78 -11.95 12.39 3.53
CA ASP A 78 -10.62 12.79 3.08
C ASP A 78 -10.34 12.29 1.66
N ILE A 79 -10.81 11.09 1.32
CA ILE A 79 -10.65 10.51 -0.02
C ILE A 79 -11.54 11.22 -1.04
N GLU A 80 -12.81 11.46 -0.71
CA GLU A 80 -13.76 12.17 -1.57
C GLU A 80 -13.31 13.60 -1.88
N ASP A 81 -12.84 14.33 -0.86
CA ASP A 81 -12.35 15.71 -0.96
C ASP A 81 -11.05 15.79 -1.81
N HIS A 82 -10.35 14.66 -2.01
CA HIS A 82 -9.09 14.56 -2.75
C HIS A 82 -9.13 13.51 -3.87
N GLN A 83 -10.31 13.12 -4.36
CA GLN A 83 -10.46 12.02 -5.31
C GLN A 83 -9.70 12.26 -6.62
N ASP A 84 -9.71 13.48 -7.14
CA ASP A 84 -9.03 13.82 -8.40
C ASP A 84 -7.50 13.70 -8.27
N PHE A 85 -6.96 13.94 -7.07
CA PHE A 85 -5.55 13.70 -6.77
C PHE A 85 -5.22 12.21 -6.84
N PHE A 86 -6.00 11.36 -6.18
CA PHE A 86 -5.78 9.91 -6.20
C PHE A 86 -5.99 9.30 -7.60
N GLU A 87 -6.94 9.81 -8.36
CA GLU A 87 -7.15 9.43 -9.75
C GLU A 87 -5.91 9.78 -10.60
N GLN A 88 -5.40 11.00 -10.47
CA GLN A 88 -4.20 11.42 -11.20
C GLN A 88 -2.97 10.58 -10.79
N CYS A 89 -2.83 10.23 -9.51
CA CYS A 89 -1.77 9.33 -9.06
C CYS A 89 -1.86 7.96 -9.73
N ALA A 90 -3.06 7.40 -9.90
CA ALA A 90 -3.24 6.11 -10.58
C ALA A 90 -2.94 6.20 -12.08
N LYS A 91 -3.34 7.30 -12.74
CA LYS A 91 -2.98 7.59 -14.14
C LYS A 91 -1.47 7.66 -14.33
N ASP A 92 -0.80 8.43 -13.47
CA ASP A 92 0.66 8.58 -13.49
C ASP A 92 1.38 7.26 -13.19
N TYR A 93 0.85 6.45 -12.26
CA TYR A 93 1.36 5.12 -11.93
C TYR A 93 1.36 4.21 -13.16
N ARG A 94 0.23 4.15 -13.87
CA ARG A 94 0.07 3.37 -15.10
C ARG A 94 1.05 3.84 -16.19
N THR A 95 1.09 5.15 -16.47
CA THR A 95 1.97 5.71 -17.51
C THR A 95 3.44 5.41 -17.22
N LEU A 96 3.89 5.63 -15.98
CA LEU A 96 5.27 5.35 -15.62
C LEU A 96 5.57 3.85 -15.64
N GLY A 97 4.65 3.02 -15.14
CA GLY A 97 4.79 1.57 -15.14
C GLY A 97 4.97 1.02 -16.55
N GLU A 98 4.13 1.46 -17.48
CA GLU A 98 4.26 1.08 -18.89
C GLU A 98 5.59 1.56 -19.50
N GLU A 99 5.98 2.82 -19.28
CA GLU A 99 7.24 3.36 -19.78
C GLU A 99 8.45 2.52 -19.32
N LEU A 100 8.51 2.19 -18.03
CA LEU A 100 9.62 1.44 -17.45
C LEU A 100 9.66 0.00 -17.95
N ILE A 101 8.50 -0.66 -18.09
CA ILE A 101 8.44 -2.01 -18.65
C ILE A 101 8.88 -2.01 -20.12
N LEU A 102 8.41 -1.07 -20.94
CA LEU A 102 8.82 -1.00 -22.35
C LEU A 102 10.32 -0.73 -22.50
N LYS A 103 10.88 0.15 -21.66
CA LYS A 103 12.33 0.37 -21.59
C LYS A 103 13.09 -0.89 -21.16
N LEU A 104 12.58 -1.62 -20.16
CA LEU A 104 13.18 -2.88 -19.70
C LEU A 104 13.15 -3.95 -20.78
N VAL A 105 12.04 -4.09 -21.51
CA VAL A 105 11.90 -4.99 -22.67
C VAL A 105 12.96 -4.67 -23.73
N GLY A 106 13.14 -3.39 -24.06
CA GLY A 106 14.17 -2.95 -25.01
C GLY A 106 15.59 -3.26 -24.52
N LYS A 107 15.87 -3.04 -23.23
CA LYS A 107 17.16 -3.36 -22.60
C LYS A 107 17.46 -4.86 -22.67
N LEU A 108 16.49 -5.70 -22.31
CA LEU A 108 16.63 -7.16 -22.30
C LEU A 108 16.54 -7.78 -23.70
N LYS A 109 16.13 -6.99 -24.71
CA LYS A 109 15.93 -7.41 -26.10
C LYS A 109 14.94 -8.59 -26.21
N VAL A 110 13.89 -8.56 -25.40
CA VAL A 110 12.81 -9.56 -25.41
C VAL A 110 11.61 -9.06 -26.18
N LYS A 111 10.73 -9.97 -26.61
CA LYS A 111 9.43 -9.64 -27.19
C LYS A 111 8.38 -9.68 -26.08
N LEU A 112 7.82 -8.53 -25.73
CA LEU A 112 6.75 -8.44 -24.73
C LEU A 112 5.48 -9.13 -25.22
N ASN A 113 5.03 -10.12 -24.45
CA ASN A 113 3.67 -10.65 -24.53
C ASN A 113 2.76 -9.78 -23.66
N ARG A 114 2.01 -8.85 -24.27
CA ARG A 114 1.13 -7.93 -23.51
C ARG A 114 -0.09 -8.62 -22.90
N ASP A 115 -0.53 -9.74 -23.47
CA ASP A 115 -1.66 -10.52 -22.95
C ASP A 115 -1.26 -11.35 -21.73
N PHE A 116 0.05 -11.60 -21.57
CA PHE A 116 0.63 -12.25 -20.40
C PHE A 116 2.05 -11.72 -20.12
N PRO A 117 2.19 -10.50 -19.58
CA PRO A 117 3.49 -9.88 -19.38
C PRO A 117 4.39 -10.70 -18.48
N LEU A 118 3.83 -11.33 -17.44
CA LEU A 118 4.53 -12.24 -16.54
C LEU A 118 5.34 -13.30 -17.29
N GLY A 119 4.75 -13.94 -18.31
CA GLY A 119 5.42 -14.97 -19.10
C GLY A 119 6.60 -14.44 -19.94
N THR A 120 6.64 -13.14 -20.23
CA THR A 120 7.82 -12.51 -20.86
C THR A 120 9.01 -12.51 -19.91
N PHE A 121 8.75 -12.37 -18.60
CA PHE A 121 9.77 -12.16 -17.59
C PHE A 121 10.05 -13.41 -16.74
N ASP A 122 9.32 -14.51 -16.94
CA ASP A 122 9.45 -15.73 -16.13
C ASP A 122 10.87 -16.33 -16.18
N GLU A 123 11.55 -16.28 -17.33
CA GLU A 123 12.93 -16.78 -17.46
C GLU A 123 13.96 -16.00 -16.64
N TYR A 124 13.62 -14.78 -16.21
CA TYR A 124 14.50 -13.91 -15.42
C TYR A 124 14.33 -14.14 -13.92
N LYS A 125 13.29 -14.86 -13.50
CA LYS A 125 13.13 -15.24 -12.10
C LYS A 125 14.24 -16.24 -11.77
N TRP A 126 15.07 -15.91 -10.79
CA TRP A 126 16.25 -16.71 -10.40
C TRP A 126 17.46 -16.62 -11.35
N ASP A 127 17.45 -15.66 -12.28
CA ASP A 127 18.58 -15.34 -13.16
C ASP A 127 19.37 -14.14 -12.62
N GLU A 128 20.66 -14.03 -12.92
CA GLU A 128 21.47 -12.86 -12.51
C GLU A 128 20.95 -11.53 -13.10
N ARG A 129 20.23 -11.59 -14.22
CA ARG A 129 19.60 -10.45 -14.90
C ARG A 129 18.29 -10.01 -14.23
N GLN A 130 17.81 -10.75 -13.21
CA GLN A 130 16.63 -10.43 -12.41
C GLN A 130 16.70 -9.01 -11.83
N ILE A 131 17.90 -8.62 -11.39
CA ILE A 131 18.17 -7.32 -10.78
C ILE A 131 19.17 -6.58 -11.67
N GLY A 132 18.90 -5.31 -11.95
CA GLY A 132 19.83 -4.51 -12.75
C GLY A 132 19.53 -3.02 -12.75
N LYS A 133 20.16 -2.31 -13.68
CA LYS A 133 19.97 -0.86 -13.87
C LYS A 133 19.37 -0.56 -15.24
N LEU A 134 18.46 0.38 -15.30
CA LEU A 134 17.78 0.92 -16.47
C LEU A 134 17.82 2.45 -16.36
N ASP A 135 18.81 3.08 -17.01
CA ASP A 135 19.15 4.49 -16.79
C ASP A 135 19.35 4.78 -15.29
N ASP A 136 18.59 5.73 -14.74
CA ASP A 136 18.62 6.11 -13.32
C ASP A 136 17.81 5.16 -12.42
N TRP A 137 17.14 4.14 -12.98
CA TRP A 137 16.32 3.19 -12.24
C TRP A 137 17.08 1.90 -11.96
N ARG A 138 17.05 1.43 -10.72
CA ARG A 138 17.29 0.02 -10.41
C ARG A 138 15.99 -0.74 -10.63
N TYR A 139 16.04 -1.90 -11.28
CA TYR A 139 14.89 -2.80 -11.43
C TYR A 139 15.14 -4.12 -10.70
N ASP A 140 14.05 -4.78 -10.29
CA ASP A 140 14.04 -6.08 -9.62
C ASP A 140 12.78 -6.87 -10.03
N ILE A 141 12.94 -7.87 -10.90
CA ILE A 141 11.85 -8.74 -11.35
C ILE A 141 11.59 -9.80 -10.27
N HIS A 142 10.44 -9.80 -9.59
CA HIS A 142 10.20 -10.76 -8.51
C HIS A 142 8.73 -11.13 -8.35
N GLY A 143 8.46 -12.40 -8.05
CA GLY A 143 7.09 -12.90 -7.90
C GLY A 143 6.24 -12.62 -9.14
N ILE A 144 5.20 -11.80 -8.99
CA ILE A 144 4.32 -11.36 -10.09
C ILE A 144 4.52 -9.88 -10.47
N HIS A 145 5.59 -9.25 -9.96
CA HIS A 145 5.85 -7.83 -10.12
C HIS A 145 7.25 -7.56 -10.69
N CYS A 146 7.47 -6.31 -11.09
CA CYS A 146 8.78 -5.74 -11.31
C CYS A 146 8.88 -4.41 -10.56
N GLY A 147 9.78 -4.37 -9.58
CA GLY A 147 10.03 -3.21 -8.74
C GLY A 147 11.03 -2.29 -9.42
N PHE A 148 10.80 -0.99 -9.37
CA PHE A 148 11.72 0.02 -9.85
C PHE A 148 11.97 1.07 -8.77
N GLU A 149 13.25 1.40 -8.57
CA GLU A 149 13.70 2.44 -7.65
C GLU A 149 14.60 3.43 -8.38
N ASN A 150 14.20 4.70 -8.43
CA ASN A 150 15.00 5.75 -9.03
C ASN A 150 16.12 6.16 -8.09
N SER A 151 17.36 5.88 -8.48
CA SER A 151 18.56 6.16 -7.68
C SER A 151 18.85 7.64 -7.44
N LYS A 152 18.27 8.55 -8.23
CA LYS A 152 18.42 10.00 -8.06
C LYS A 152 17.34 10.61 -7.19
N THR A 153 16.08 10.20 -7.37
CA THR A 153 14.93 10.83 -6.71
C THR A 153 14.42 10.04 -5.50
N GLY A 154 14.80 8.77 -5.37
CA GLY A 154 14.25 7.84 -4.39
C GLY A 154 12.80 7.42 -4.68
N GLN A 155 12.28 7.72 -5.87
CA GLN A 155 10.93 7.32 -6.29
C GLN A 155 10.87 5.80 -6.47
N ILE A 156 9.81 5.18 -5.96
CA ILE A 156 9.59 3.73 -6.02
C ILE A 156 8.26 3.44 -6.73
N ILE A 157 8.25 2.45 -7.62
CA ILE A 157 7.05 1.93 -8.27
C ILE A 157 7.15 0.40 -8.40
N GLU A 158 6.04 -0.32 -8.20
CA GLU A 158 6.00 -1.78 -8.28
C GLU A 158 4.99 -2.24 -9.35
N VAL A 159 5.47 -2.49 -10.55
CA VAL A 159 4.58 -2.79 -11.68
C VAL A 159 4.12 -4.24 -11.62
N SER A 160 2.80 -4.48 -11.52
CA SER A 160 2.27 -5.83 -11.65
C SER A 160 2.41 -6.33 -13.09
N LEU A 161 3.02 -7.50 -13.25
CA LEU A 161 3.19 -8.19 -14.53
C LEU A 161 2.02 -9.15 -14.83
N ASN A 162 1.11 -9.37 -13.88
CA ASN A 162 -0.03 -10.27 -14.06
C ASN A 162 -1.27 -9.58 -14.66
N VAL A 163 -1.21 -8.27 -14.91
CA VAL A 163 -2.33 -7.48 -15.45
C VAL A 163 -2.10 -7.27 -16.95
N PRO A 164 -2.83 -7.97 -17.83
CA PRO A 164 -2.67 -7.85 -19.26
C PRO A 164 -2.91 -6.40 -19.72
N ASN A 165 -2.09 -5.92 -20.64
CA ASN A 165 -2.22 -4.61 -21.31
C ASN A 165 -2.27 -3.34 -20.42
N GLU A 166 -2.21 -3.45 -19.10
CA GLU A 166 -2.44 -2.29 -18.23
C GLU A 166 -1.19 -1.74 -17.54
N PHE A 167 -0.32 -2.59 -16.97
CA PHE A 167 0.81 -2.18 -16.11
C PHE A 167 0.46 -1.21 -14.95
N GLY A 168 -0.82 -0.93 -14.75
CA GLY A 168 -1.37 0.00 -13.75
C GLY A 168 -2.18 -0.70 -12.67
N GLY A 169 -1.95 -2.00 -12.45
CA GLY A 169 -2.59 -2.76 -11.38
C GLY A 169 -2.25 -2.17 -10.01
N LEU A 170 -3.27 -1.70 -9.30
CA LEU A 170 -3.13 -1.00 -8.03
C LEU A 170 -3.14 -2.01 -6.86
N ASP A 171 -1.98 -2.20 -6.25
CA ASP A 171 -1.85 -2.82 -4.94
C ASP A 171 -1.86 -1.74 -3.84
N PRO A 172 -2.61 -1.91 -2.74
CA PRO A 172 -2.68 -0.91 -1.66
C PRO A 172 -1.33 -0.41 -1.14
N TYR A 173 -0.40 -1.34 -0.88
CA TYR A 173 0.89 -1.01 -0.29
C TYR A 173 1.78 -0.31 -1.29
N PHE A 174 1.90 -0.87 -2.50
CA PHE A 174 2.78 -0.33 -3.53
C PHE A 174 2.28 0.98 -4.11
N PHE A 175 0.96 1.14 -4.28
CA PHE A 175 0.38 2.40 -4.74
C PHE A 175 0.63 3.52 -3.72
N SER A 176 0.43 3.25 -2.43
CA SER A 176 0.77 4.20 -1.36
C SER A 176 2.25 4.57 -1.34
N GLN A 177 3.14 3.59 -1.55
CA GLN A 177 4.59 3.85 -1.64
C GLN A 177 4.93 4.75 -2.83
N PHE A 178 4.32 4.52 -4.00
CA PHE A 178 4.51 5.37 -5.17
C PHE A 178 4.09 6.81 -4.89
N ILE A 179 2.89 7.02 -4.34
CA ILE A 179 2.39 8.37 -4.01
C ILE A 179 3.37 9.06 -3.04
N LYS A 180 3.81 8.35 -1.99
CA LYS A 180 4.68 8.93 -0.96
C LYS A 180 6.09 9.26 -1.46
N THR A 181 6.63 8.48 -2.39
CA THR A 181 8.01 8.63 -2.89
C THR A 181 8.11 9.52 -4.13
N THR A 182 6.96 9.85 -4.75
CA THR A 182 6.91 10.74 -5.91
C THR A 182 6.98 12.21 -5.49
N VAL A 183 8.15 12.84 -5.70
CA VAL A 183 8.47 14.20 -5.23
C VAL A 183 7.47 15.26 -5.70
N LYS A 184 6.95 15.15 -6.94
CA LYS A 184 6.01 16.14 -7.50
C LYS A 184 4.68 16.26 -6.75
N TYR A 185 4.33 15.28 -5.92
CA TYR A 185 3.11 15.32 -5.10
C TYR A 185 3.32 15.96 -3.73
N ARG A 186 4.53 16.44 -3.40
CA ARG A 186 4.81 17.03 -2.10
C ARG A 186 4.56 18.55 -2.10
N PRO A 187 3.93 19.11 -1.05
CA PRO A 187 3.28 18.41 0.07
C PRO A 187 2.02 17.65 -0.39
N LEU A 188 1.74 16.50 0.23
CA LEU A 188 0.52 15.74 -0.09
C LEU A 188 -0.70 16.53 0.39
N PRO A 189 -1.82 16.53 -0.36
CA PRO A 189 -3.06 17.17 0.11
C PRO A 189 -3.62 16.49 1.36
N ILE A 190 -3.34 15.20 1.50
CA ILE A 190 -3.62 14.40 2.69
C ILE A 190 -2.49 13.39 2.88
N ASP A 191 -1.98 13.26 4.11
CA ASP A 191 -0.91 12.30 4.37
C ASP A 191 -1.41 10.85 4.25
N ILE A 192 -0.49 9.95 3.87
CA ILE A 192 -0.68 8.49 3.89
C ILE A 192 0.34 7.93 4.86
N PHE A 193 -0.13 7.33 5.95
CA PHE A 193 0.74 6.83 7.01
C PHE A 193 0.86 5.31 6.96
N GLU A 194 -0.26 4.59 6.87
CA GLU A 194 -0.28 3.12 6.84
C GLU A 194 -0.41 2.63 5.40
N ASN A 195 0.73 2.33 4.75
CA ASN A 195 0.77 2.03 3.31
C ASN A 195 -0.33 1.06 2.85
N PHE A 196 -0.48 -0.07 3.53
CA PHE A 196 -1.52 -1.03 3.16
C PHE A 196 -2.91 -0.54 3.59
N ALA A 197 -3.11 -0.18 4.85
CA ALA A 197 -4.45 0.10 5.38
C ALA A 197 -5.08 1.40 4.84
N ASP A 198 -4.31 2.48 4.75
CA ASP A 198 -4.76 3.72 4.09
C ASP A 198 -4.94 3.48 2.58
N GLY A 199 -3.99 2.76 1.95
CA GLY A 199 -4.07 2.40 0.53
C GLY A 199 -5.32 1.60 0.18
N SER A 200 -5.71 0.62 1.01
CA SER A 200 -6.91 -0.18 0.80
C SER A 200 -8.15 0.69 0.86
N ARG A 201 -8.24 1.60 1.84
CA ARG A 201 -9.37 2.54 1.94
C ARG A 201 -9.45 3.46 0.72
N ILE A 202 -8.32 3.99 0.27
CA ILE A 202 -8.25 4.81 -0.96
C ILE A 202 -8.80 4.02 -2.14
N ILE A 203 -8.28 2.81 -2.37
CA ILE A 203 -8.68 1.97 -3.50
C ILE A 203 -10.17 1.61 -3.43
N ASP A 204 -10.65 1.12 -2.28
CA ASP A 204 -12.04 0.74 -2.08
C ASP A 204 -12.99 1.92 -2.30
N LYS A 205 -12.64 3.10 -1.78
CA LYS A 205 -13.47 4.28 -1.93
C LYS A 205 -13.48 4.79 -3.38
N MET A 206 -12.33 4.78 -4.06
CA MET A 206 -12.23 5.18 -5.46
C MET A 206 -12.95 4.22 -6.41
N LEU A 207 -13.03 2.92 -6.06
CA LEU A 207 -13.91 1.95 -6.73
C LEU A 207 -15.39 2.33 -6.57
N LEU A 208 -15.83 2.67 -5.34
CA LEU A 208 -17.21 3.08 -5.08
C LEU A 208 -17.59 4.38 -5.81
N LEU A 209 -16.62 5.29 -6.00
CA LEU A 209 -16.80 6.53 -6.76
C LEU A 209 -16.77 6.30 -8.29
N GLY A 210 -16.50 5.09 -8.77
CA GLY A 210 -16.39 4.78 -10.20
C GLY A 210 -15.14 5.37 -10.88
N LYS A 211 -14.17 5.84 -10.09
CA LYS A 211 -12.88 6.36 -10.57
C LYS A 211 -11.89 5.24 -10.85
N PHE A 212 -11.99 4.16 -10.08
CA PHE A 212 -11.29 2.90 -10.34
C PHE A 212 -12.30 1.81 -10.72
N GLU A 213 -11.82 0.75 -11.37
CA GLU A 213 -12.62 -0.42 -11.70
C GLU A 213 -11.85 -1.72 -11.51
N LYS A 214 -12.61 -2.81 -11.39
CA LYS A 214 -12.09 -4.17 -11.39
C LYS A 214 -12.08 -4.71 -12.81
N ILE A 215 -10.95 -5.24 -13.23
CA ILE A 215 -10.81 -5.98 -14.48
C ILE A 215 -10.53 -7.45 -14.20
N SER A 216 -11.17 -8.33 -14.96
CA SER A 216 -10.95 -9.78 -14.87
C SER A 216 -9.58 -10.14 -15.40
N LEU A 217 -8.85 -10.97 -14.65
CA LEU A 217 -7.60 -11.57 -15.11
C LEU A 217 -7.89 -12.90 -15.81
N ASN A 218 -6.97 -13.35 -16.66
CA ASN A 218 -7.06 -14.65 -17.36
C ASN A 218 -6.96 -15.88 -16.43
N MET A 219 -6.92 -15.68 -15.11
CA MET A 219 -6.90 -16.74 -14.09
C MET A 219 -8.22 -16.70 -13.32
N ASP A 220 -8.86 -17.85 -13.15
CA ASP A 220 -10.18 -17.98 -12.53
C ASP A 220 -10.27 -17.24 -11.18
N ASN A 221 -11.33 -16.45 -11.02
CA ASN A 221 -11.67 -15.65 -9.83
C ASN A 221 -10.65 -14.58 -9.39
N CYS A 222 -9.66 -14.24 -10.22
CA CYS A 222 -8.73 -13.14 -9.93
C CYS A 222 -9.13 -11.85 -10.66
N CYS A 223 -9.10 -10.72 -9.96
CA CYS A 223 -9.28 -9.40 -10.57
C CYS A 223 -8.13 -8.47 -10.19
N ALA A 224 -7.81 -7.54 -11.08
CA ALA A 224 -6.95 -6.40 -10.78
C ALA A 224 -7.79 -5.13 -10.68
N ILE A 225 -7.29 -4.15 -9.94
CA ILE A 225 -7.92 -2.84 -9.83
C ILE A 225 -7.09 -1.84 -10.63
N VAL A 226 -7.76 -1.06 -11.49
CA VAL A 226 -7.15 -0.07 -12.39
C VAL A 226 -7.98 1.21 -12.41
N VAL A 227 -7.45 2.28 -13.01
CA VAL A 227 -8.21 3.53 -13.25
C VAL A 227 -9.18 3.38 -14.44
N THR A 228 -10.38 3.96 -14.36
CA THR A 228 -11.45 3.78 -15.37
C THR A 228 -11.20 4.55 -16.67
N ASP A 229 -10.70 5.78 -16.57
CA ASP A 229 -10.42 6.67 -17.70
C ASP A 229 -8.95 6.54 -18.14
N ARG A 230 -8.66 5.46 -18.87
CA ARG A 230 -7.30 4.99 -19.21
C ARG A 230 -6.88 5.31 -20.64
#